data_AF-A0A2G7M2H6-F1
#
_entry.id   AF-A0A2G7M2H6-F1
#
_cell.length_a   1.000
_cell.length_b   1.000
_cell.length_c   1.000
_cell.angle_alpha   90.00
_cell.angle_beta   90.00
_cell.angle_gamma   90.00
#
_symmetry.space_group_name_H-M   'P 1'
#
loop_
_entity.id
_entity.type
_entity.pdbx_description
1 polymer ?
#
loop_
_entity_poly.entity_id
_entity_poly.type
_entity_poly.pdbx_seq_one_letter_code
_entity_poly.pdbx_strand_id
1 'polypeptide(L)'
;MKSVKTDTMMTMPRSHPKKSSGVLRQMGKRLDLYLMLLLPVTWYVVFHYAPLYGLQIAFKNFNPAKGILGSSWEGFGHFERFFDSYYFWRLLWNTLSINLFSLLIAFPIPILLALIINEIRNKTFSKWLQNITYIPHFISVVVIVGILNVFLSPHTGPVNLLIEAFGGTPVRFLEEAGWFKTIFISSNIWQNMGWQSIIYIAALSGVNPHLYEAAKMDGASRLRRIWHISLPGIAPVVIILLILDIGHFMNIGFEKILLMQNNLNLESSDVISTFVYTTGILKGEYSYTAAIGLFNSIINLLLLLLVNRIARKTSETSLW
;
A
#
# COMPACT_ATOMS: atom_id res chain seq x y z
N MET A 1 47.04 46.77 -48.51
CA MET A 1 47.90 47.45 -47.52
C MET A 1 46.99 48.27 -46.60
N LYS A 2 46.85 47.88 -45.31
CA LYS A 2 46.46 48.69 -44.11
C LYS A 2 45.12 49.47 -44.18
N SER A 3 44.23 49.60 -43.17
CA SER A 3 44.32 49.45 -41.72
C SER A 3 42.94 49.74 -41.09
N VAL A 4 42.47 48.84 -40.20
CA VAL A 4 41.95 49.10 -38.83
C VAL A 4 40.83 50.14 -38.58
N LYS A 5 39.69 49.60 -38.10
CA LYS A 5 38.74 50.02 -37.03
C LYS A 5 38.55 51.50 -36.68
N THR A 6 37.28 51.86 -36.46
CA THR A 6 36.89 52.49 -35.18
C THR A 6 35.49 52.00 -34.78
N ASP A 7 35.45 51.31 -33.64
CA ASP A 7 34.28 50.70 -33.01
C ASP A 7 33.32 51.78 -32.48
N THR A 8 32.08 51.79 -32.95
CA THR A 8 30.99 52.56 -32.32
C THR A 8 30.59 51.83 -31.03
N MET A 9 31.10 52.29 -29.89
CA MET A 9 30.72 51.78 -28.57
C MET A 9 29.23 52.04 -28.30
N MET A 10 28.38 51.03 -28.50
CA MET A 10 27.07 50.97 -27.84
C MET A 10 27.30 50.82 -26.33
N THR A 11 27.14 51.90 -25.59
CA THR A 11 27.07 51.86 -24.12
C THR A 11 25.79 51.12 -23.72
N MET A 12 25.90 49.83 -23.41
CA MET A 12 24.81 49.07 -22.79
C MET A 12 24.40 49.74 -21.47
N PRO A 13 23.09 49.80 -21.14
CA PRO A 13 22.64 50.27 -19.84
C PRO A 13 23.22 49.34 -18.77
N ARG A 14 24.02 49.90 -17.86
CA ARG A 14 24.57 49.19 -16.69
C ARG A 14 23.39 48.62 -15.89
N SER A 15 23.22 47.31 -15.91
CA SER A 15 22.28 46.60 -15.05
C SER A 15 22.77 46.74 -13.60
N HIS A 16 22.14 47.62 -12.83
CA HIS A 16 22.35 47.66 -11.39
C HIS A 16 21.93 46.30 -10.79
N PRO A 17 22.80 45.60 -10.05
CA PRO A 17 22.40 44.39 -9.36
C PRO A 17 21.36 44.77 -8.29
N LYS A 18 20.10 44.34 -8.47
CA LYS A 18 19.06 44.52 -7.47
C LYS A 18 19.54 43.83 -6.19
N LYS A 19 19.80 44.64 -5.16
CA LYS A 19 20.13 44.22 -3.78
C LYS A 19 19.25 43.04 -3.38
N SER A 20 19.87 41.95 -2.92
CA SER A 20 19.14 40.80 -2.38
C SER A 20 18.20 41.28 -1.29
N SER A 21 16.90 41.26 -1.56
CA SER A 21 15.92 41.39 -0.49
C SER A 21 16.14 40.16 0.39
N GLY A 22 16.73 40.35 1.57
CA GLY A 22 17.06 39.26 2.48
C GLY A 22 15.87 38.32 2.66
N VAL A 23 16.15 37.01 2.73
CA VAL A 23 15.15 35.93 2.78
C VAL A 23 14.03 36.22 3.79
N LEU A 24 14.36 36.80 4.95
CA LEU A 24 13.41 37.23 5.99
C LEU A 24 12.37 38.25 5.51
N ARG A 25 12.75 39.19 4.63
CA ARG A 25 11.82 40.18 4.05
C ARG A 25 10.94 39.56 2.96
N GLN A 26 11.41 38.50 2.30
CA GLN A 26 10.57 37.71 1.38
C GLN A 26 9.60 36.79 2.14
N MET A 27 10.03 36.22 3.27
CA MET A 27 9.17 35.42 4.16
C MET A 27 8.06 36.27 4.79
N GLY A 28 8.39 37.47 5.28
CA GLY A 28 7.40 38.41 5.83
C GLY A 28 6.33 38.86 4.82
N LYS A 29 6.66 38.86 3.51
CA LYS A 29 5.68 39.16 2.44
C LYS A 29 4.75 37.98 2.11
N ARG A 30 5.06 36.78 2.60
CA ARG A 30 4.33 35.53 2.33
C ARG A 30 3.82 34.87 3.61
N LEU A 31 3.60 35.66 4.66
CA LEU A 31 3.13 35.20 5.97
C LEU A 31 1.79 34.45 5.88
N ASP A 32 0.92 34.86 4.95
CA ASP A 32 -0.32 34.17 4.59
C ASP A 32 -0.09 32.70 4.21
N LEU A 33 0.87 32.42 3.33
CA LEU A 33 1.21 31.05 2.93
C LEU A 33 1.78 30.23 4.10
N TYR A 34 2.60 30.84 4.97
CA TYR A 34 3.13 30.17 6.16
C TYR A 34 2.06 29.87 7.20
N LEU A 35 1.08 30.77 7.38
CA LEU A 35 -0.06 30.54 8.27
C LEU A 35 -0.96 29.41 7.76
N MET A 36 -1.17 29.30 6.45
CA MET A 36 -1.90 28.17 5.84
C MET A 36 -1.16 26.84 6.03
N LEU A 37 0.18 26.85 5.98
CA LEU A 37 1.01 25.65 6.22
C LEU A 37 1.14 25.30 7.71
N LEU A 38 0.94 26.25 8.62
CA LEU A 38 1.12 26.03 10.05
C LEU A 38 0.25 24.88 10.55
N LEU A 39 -1.05 24.88 10.22
CA LEU A 39 -1.99 23.85 10.68
C LEU A 39 -1.61 22.43 10.25
N PRO A 40 -1.40 22.12 8.95
CA PRO A 40 -1.01 20.77 8.54
C PRO A 40 0.38 20.38 9.07
N VAL A 41 1.35 21.29 9.08
CA VAL A 41 2.70 20.99 9.59
C VAL A 41 2.66 20.68 11.08
N THR A 42 1.95 21.49 11.88
CA THR A 42 1.79 21.23 13.32
C THR A 42 1.12 19.89 13.56
N TRP A 43 0.10 19.54 12.78
CA TRP A 43 -0.55 18.23 12.87
C TRP A 43 0.45 17.07 12.62
N TYR A 44 1.27 17.16 11.56
CA TYR A 44 2.31 16.15 11.31
C TYR A 44 3.36 16.08 12.43
N VAL A 45 3.82 17.23 12.92
CA VAL A 45 4.83 17.26 13.99
C VAL A 45 4.29 16.62 15.25
N VAL A 46 3.05 16.94 15.65
CA VAL A 46 2.44 16.44 16.90
C VAL A 46 2.02 14.98 16.79
N PHE A 47 1.38 14.56 15.69
CA PHE A 47 0.77 13.23 15.59
C PHE A 47 1.61 12.19 14.86
N HIS A 48 2.60 12.60 14.05
CA HIS A 48 3.50 11.66 13.37
C HIS A 48 4.92 11.70 13.93
N TYR A 49 5.54 12.87 14.10
CA TYR A 49 6.93 12.95 14.55
C TYR A 49 7.10 12.83 16.07
N ALA A 50 6.21 13.41 16.88
CA ALA A 50 6.33 13.31 18.33
C ALA A 50 6.24 11.86 18.84
N PRO A 51 5.35 10.98 18.33
CA PRO A 51 5.35 9.56 18.72
C PRO A 51 6.63 8.81 18.38
N LEU A 52 7.42 9.25 17.39
CA LEU A 52 8.72 8.62 17.08
C LEU A 52 9.72 8.76 18.23
N TYR A 53 9.57 9.77 19.09
CA TYR A 53 10.35 9.84 20.33
C TYR A 53 10.08 8.63 21.24
N GLY A 54 8.83 8.14 21.26
CA GLY A 54 8.42 6.96 22.02
C GLY A 54 9.06 5.67 21.54
N LEU A 55 9.54 5.60 20.30
CA LEU A 55 10.20 4.43 19.73
C LEU A 55 11.43 3.98 20.54
N GLN A 56 12.01 4.87 21.36
CA GLN A 56 13.09 4.54 22.29
C GLN A 56 12.74 3.40 23.24
N ILE A 57 11.45 3.16 23.54
CA ILE A 57 11.05 2.05 24.41
C ILE A 57 11.41 0.68 23.82
N ALA A 58 11.64 0.58 22.50
CA ALA A 58 12.14 -0.65 21.87
C ALA A 58 13.51 -1.10 22.43
N PHE A 59 14.29 -0.16 23.00
CA PHE A 59 15.63 -0.40 23.53
C PHE A 59 15.69 -0.31 25.06
N LYS A 60 14.54 -0.22 25.73
CA LYS A 60 14.43 0.00 27.17
C LYS A 60 13.50 -1.02 27.81
N ASN A 61 13.73 -1.32 29.09
CA ASN A 61 12.75 -2.00 29.91
C ASN A 61 11.71 -0.98 30.42
N PHE A 62 10.76 -0.61 29.55
CA PHE A 62 9.75 0.40 29.84
C PHE A 62 8.85 0.02 31.01
N ASN A 63 8.81 0.90 32.00
CA ASN A 63 7.83 0.85 33.09
C ASN A 63 6.95 2.11 33.01
N PRO A 64 5.63 1.98 32.81
CA PRO A 64 4.71 3.12 32.73
C PRO A 64 4.81 4.09 33.92
N ALA A 65 5.07 3.59 35.12
CA ALA A 65 5.19 4.43 36.33
C ALA A 65 6.44 5.32 36.34
N LYS A 66 7.52 4.90 35.66
CA LYS A 66 8.78 5.66 35.55
C LYS A 66 8.84 6.54 34.29
N GLY A 67 7.89 6.36 33.37
CA GLY A 67 7.92 6.98 32.05
C GLY A 67 9.10 6.52 31.18
N ILE A 68 9.23 7.11 30.00
CA ILE A 68 10.23 6.70 28.99
C ILE A 68 11.65 7.05 29.44
N LEU A 69 11.84 8.22 30.05
CA LEU A 69 13.16 8.70 30.47
C LEU A 69 13.69 7.99 31.72
N GLY A 70 12.82 7.63 32.66
CA GLY A 70 13.20 6.93 33.90
C GLY A 70 13.31 5.40 33.76
N SER A 71 12.96 4.84 32.60
CA SER A 71 13.08 3.41 32.32
C SER A 71 14.52 3.04 31.94
N SER A 72 15.01 1.91 32.45
CA SER A 72 16.38 1.44 32.23
C SER A 72 16.62 0.99 30.79
N TRP A 73 17.81 1.26 30.26
CA TRP A 73 18.23 0.77 28.96
C TRP A 73 18.50 -0.73 29.02
N GLU A 74 17.98 -1.44 28.01
CA GLU A 74 18.13 -2.89 27.83
C GLU A 74 18.85 -3.22 26.52
N GLY A 75 19.14 -2.20 25.70
CA GLY A 75 19.85 -2.36 24.43
C GLY A 75 19.02 -3.17 23.44
N PHE A 76 19.58 -4.25 22.91
CA PHE A 76 18.93 -5.11 21.94
C PHE A 76 18.19 -6.33 22.53
N GLY A 77 18.05 -6.42 23.86
CA GLY A 77 17.46 -7.59 24.51
C GLY A 77 16.07 -7.98 24.00
N HIS A 78 15.20 -7.02 23.67
CA HIS A 78 13.88 -7.30 23.07
C HIS A 78 13.96 -7.88 21.65
N PHE A 79 14.98 -7.47 20.88
CA PHE A 79 15.21 -7.98 19.52
C PHE A 79 15.74 -9.41 19.58
N GLU A 80 16.74 -9.67 20.43
CA GLU A 80 17.28 -11.01 20.68
C GLU A 80 16.17 -11.96 21.13
N ARG A 81 15.36 -11.55 22.13
CA ARG A 81 14.18 -12.30 22.58
C ARG A 81 13.22 -12.61 21.44
N PHE A 82 13.03 -11.68 20.50
CA PHE A 82 12.14 -11.92 19.36
C PHE A 82 12.74 -12.91 18.37
N PHE A 83 14.00 -12.74 17.98
CA PHE A 83 14.69 -13.62 17.03
C PHE A 83 14.83 -15.06 17.55
N ASP A 84 15.05 -15.22 18.85
CA ASP A 84 15.16 -16.54 19.50
C ASP A 84 13.80 -17.13 19.89
N SER A 85 12.69 -16.42 19.64
CA SER A 85 11.36 -16.91 20.00
C SER A 85 10.89 -18.04 19.10
N TYR A 86 10.18 -19.00 19.69
CA TYR A 86 9.53 -20.10 18.94
C TYR A 86 8.55 -19.61 17.85
N TYR A 87 7.99 -18.40 18.01
CA TYR A 87 7.01 -17.85 17.07
C TYR A 87 7.65 -17.10 15.90
N PHE A 88 8.93 -16.72 15.98
CA PHE A 88 9.58 -15.82 15.02
C PHE A 88 9.38 -16.24 13.57
N TRP A 89 9.77 -17.46 13.22
CA TRP A 89 9.70 -17.95 11.84
C TRP A 89 8.27 -18.08 11.34
N ARG A 90 7.34 -18.51 12.19
CA ARG A 90 5.93 -18.61 11.84
C ARG A 90 5.33 -17.23 11.52
N LEU A 91 5.56 -16.26 12.40
CA LEU A 91 5.08 -14.88 12.22
C LEU A 91 5.66 -14.25 10.96
N LEU A 92 6.97 -14.40 10.75
CA LEU A 92 7.65 -13.85 9.57
C LEU A 92 7.15 -14.52 8.29
N TRP A 93 7.05 -15.85 8.26
CA TRP A 93 6.60 -16.59 7.09
C TRP A 93 5.13 -16.30 6.75
N ASN A 94 4.24 -16.28 7.73
CA ASN A 94 2.84 -15.95 7.49
C ASN A 94 2.68 -14.53 6.97
N THR A 95 3.40 -13.56 7.58
CA THR A 95 3.40 -12.18 7.11
C THR A 95 3.91 -12.11 5.67
N LEU A 96 5.09 -12.64 5.36
CA LEU A 96 5.65 -12.56 4.01
C LEU A 96 4.80 -13.33 2.99
N SER A 97 4.34 -14.52 3.31
CA SER A 97 3.59 -15.35 2.36
C SER A 97 2.21 -14.77 2.05
N ILE A 98 1.45 -14.30 3.05
CA ILE A 98 0.15 -13.64 2.80
C ILE A 98 0.33 -12.42 1.91
N ASN A 99 1.35 -11.61 2.19
CA ASN A 99 1.62 -10.39 1.44
C ASN A 99 2.13 -10.69 0.03
N LEU A 100 2.97 -11.71 -0.13
CA LEU A 100 3.45 -12.15 -1.43
C LEU A 100 2.29 -12.68 -2.29
N PHE A 101 1.41 -13.52 -1.75
CA PHE A 101 0.25 -13.99 -2.50
C PHE A 101 -0.74 -12.85 -2.80
N SER A 102 -0.91 -11.90 -1.89
CA SER A 102 -1.72 -10.69 -2.14
C SER A 102 -1.12 -9.86 -3.27
N LEU A 103 0.20 -9.70 -3.32
CA LEU A 103 0.89 -8.99 -4.39
C LEU A 103 0.83 -9.74 -5.73
N LEU A 104 1.00 -11.06 -5.74
CA LEU A 104 1.03 -11.82 -6.98
C LEU A 104 -0.36 -12.04 -7.57
N ILE A 105 -1.40 -12.15 -6.72
CA ILE A 105 -2.75 -12.50 -7.14
C ILE A 105 -3.68 -11.29 -7.05
N ALA A 106 -3.74 -10.60 -5.92
CA ALA A 106 -4.73 -9.54 -5.73
C ALA A 106 -4.37 -8.25 -6.50
N PHE A 107 -3.10 -7.86 -6.56
CA PHE A 107 -2.67 -6.63 -7.24
C PHE A 107 -2.94 -6.61 -8.76
N PRO A 108 -2.73 -7.70 -9.53
CA PRO A 108 -3.04 -7.70 -10.96
C PRO A 108 -4.54 -7.65 -11.28
N ILE A 109 -5.41 -8.12 -10.38
CA ILE A 109 -6.85 -8.27 -10.67
C ILE A 109 -7.56 -6.93 -10.97
N PRO A 110 -7.37 -5.85 -10.20
CA PRO A 110 -7.90 -4.53 -10.55
C PRO A 110 -7.46 -4.03 -11.93
N ILE A 111 -6.21 -4.33 -12.33
CA ILE A 111 -5.68 -3.96 -13.65
C ILE A 111 -6.41 -4.75 -14.74
N LEU A 112 -6.57 -6.05 -14.56
CA LEU A 112 -7.33 -6.91 -15.47
C LEU A 112 -8.78 -6.44 -15.60
N LEU A 113 -9.43 -6.11 -14.48
CA LEU A 113 -10.79 -5.59 -14.45
C LEU A 113 -10.89 -4.25 -15.21
N ALA A 114 -9.93 -3.34 -15.00
CA ALA A 114 -9.88 -2.07 -15.73
C ALA A 114 -9.74 -2.27 -17.25
N LEU A 115 -8.88 -3.19 -17.68
CA LEU A 115 -8.71 -3.53 -19.10
C LEU A 115 -9.97 -4.13 -19.70
N ILE A 116 -10.64 -5.04 -18.97
CA ILE A 116 -11.93 -5.62 -19.40
C ILE A 116 -12.97 -4.51 -19.58
N ILE A 117 -13.12 -3.64 -18.57
CA ILE A 117 -14.08 -2.54 -18.57
C ILE A 117 -13.83 -1.58 -19.73
N ASN A 118 -12.56 -1.30 -20.05
CA ASN A 118 -12.15 -0.43 -21.15
C ASN A 118 -12.52 -1.00 -22.53
N GLU A 119 -12.47 -2.32 -22.70
CA GLU A 119 -12.81 -2.99 -23.97
C GLU A 119 -14.33 -3.19 -24.17
N ILE A 120 -15.16 -2.90 -23.16
CA ILE A 120 -16.62 -2.98 -23.28
C ILE A 120 -17.14 -1.84 -24.17
N ARG A 121 -17.72 -2.20 -25.32
CA ARG A 121 -18.32 -1.24 -26.26
C ARG A 121 -19.59 -0.58 -25.70
N ASN A 122 -20.43 -1.35 -25.01
CA ASN A 122 -21.69 -0.84 -24.45
C ASN A 122 -21.41 -0.05 -23.17
N LYS A 123 -21.47 1.29 -23.27
CA LYS A 123 -21.19 2.19 -22.15
C LYS A 123 -22.15 2.00 -20.97
N THR A 124 -23.40 1.62 -21.22
CA THR A 124 -24.36 1.30 -20.16
C THR A 124 -23.92 0.05 -19.39
N PHE A 125 -23.57 -1.03 -20.11
CA PHE A 125 -23.08 -2.26 -19.49
C PHE A 125 -21.78 -2.04 -18.72
N SER A 126 -20.85 -1.26 -19.29
CA SER A 126 -19.59 -0.88 -18.61
C SER A 126 -19.84 -0.16 -17.29
N LYS A 127 -20.77 0.80 -17.26
CA LYS A 127 -21.16 1.51 -16.02
C LYS A 127 -21.83 0.58 -14.99
N TRP A 128 -22.70 -0.32 -15.43
CA TRP A 128 -23.32 -1.31 -14.54
C TRP A 128 -22.29 -2.24 -13.90
N LEU A 129 -21.35 -2.76 -14.69
CA LEU A 129 -20.28 -3.62 -14.19
C LEU A 129 -19.42 -2.88 -13.15
N GLN A 130 -19.02 -1.64 -13.46
CA GLN A 130 -18.30 -0.78 -12.51
C GLN A 130 -19.06 -0.65 -11.19
N ASN A 131 -20.31 -0.20 -11.24
CA ASN A 131 -21.13 0.01 -10.03
C ASN A 131 -21.23 -1.26 -9.17
N ILE A 132 -21.50 -2.42 -9.78
CA ILE A 132 -21.58 -3.71 -9.06
C ILE A 132 -20.24 -4.06 -8.40
N THR A 133 -19.13 -3.88 -9.13
CA THR A 133 -17.80 -4.21 -8.60
C THR A 133 -17.29 -3.22 -7.55
N TYR A 134 -17.82 -1.99 -7.51
CA TYR A 134 -17.37 -0.94 -6.59
C TYR A 134 -18.05 -1.01 -5.23
N ILE A 135 -19.31 -1.45 -5.18
CA ILE A 135 -20.12 -1.53 -3.95
C ILE A 135 -19.43 -2.28 -2.81
N PRO A 136 -18.81 -3.47 -3.02
CA PRO A 136 -18.20 -4.24 -1.94
C PRO A 136 -17.17 -3.48 -1.10
N HIS A 137 -16.46 -2.51 -1.71
CA HIS A 137 -15.43 -1.73 -1.02
C HIS A 137 -15.99 -0.91 0.15
N PHE A 138 -17.26 -0.49 0.05
CA PHE A 138 -17.92 0.30 1.09
C PHE A 138 -18.45 -0.52 2.26
N ILE A 139 -18.37 -1.85 2.19
CA ILE A 139 -18.76 -2.73 3.29
C ILE A 139 -17.61 -2.77 4.31
N SER A 140 -17.94 -2.51 5.58
CA SER A 140 -16.94 -2.56 6.65
C SER A 140 -16.29 -3.95 6.77
N VAL A 141 -15.01 -3.97 7.17
CA VAL A 141 -14.25 -5.23 7.32
C VAL A 141 -14.92 -6.18 8.31
N VAL A 142 -15.49 -5.66 9.41
CA VAL A 142 -16.22 -6.47 10.40
C VAL A 142 -17.43 -7.17 9.77
N VAL A 143 -18.21 -6.46 8.96
CA VAL A 143 -19.37 -7.03 8.27
C VAL A 143 -18.93 -8.08 7.25
N ILE A 144 -17.85 -7.83 6.50
CA ILE A 144 -17.28 -8.81 5.56
C ILE A 144 -16.90 -10.11 6.28
N VAL A 145 -16.22 -10.00 7.43
CA VAL A 145 -15.86 -11.19 8.21
C VAL A 145 -17.11 -11.88 8.77
N GLY A 146 -18.14 -11.15 9.17
CA GLY A 146 -19.45 -11.71 9.53
C GLY A 146 -20.09 -12.49 8.36
N ILE A 147 -20.07 -11.93 7.15
CA ILE A 147 -20.55 -12.61 5.94
C ILE A 147 -19.75 -13.89 5.70
N LEU A 148 -18.42 -13.86 5.83
CA LEU A 148 -17.59 -15.06 5.68
C LEU A 148 -17.94 -16.14 6.69
N ASN A 149 -18.17 -15.79 7.96
CA ASN A 149 -18.60 -16.73 8.99
C ASN A 149 -19.94 -17.40 8.66
N VAL A 150 -20.91 -16.64 8.14
CA VAL A 150 -22.21 -17.19 7.73
C VAL A 150 -22.07 -18.04 6.47
N PHE A 151 -21.36 -17.54 5.45
CA PHE A 151 -21.28 -18.19 4.13
C PHE A 151 -20.47 -19.49 4.16
N LEU A 152 -19.43 -19.52 4.98
CA LEU A 152 -18.48 -20.64 5.09
C LEU A 152 -18.78 -21.53 6.31
N SER A 153 -19.93 -21.34 6.96
CA SER A 153 -20.40 -22.21 8.05
C SER A 153 -20.47 -23.68 7.58
N PRO A 154 -19.94 -24.65 8.35
CA PRO A 154 -19.97 -26.07 7.98
C PRO A 154 -21.39 -26.64 7.82
N HIS A 155 -22.34 -26.16 8.63
CA HIS A 155 -23.68 -26.78 8.74
C HIS A 155 -24.77 -26.00 8.01
N THR A 156 -24.63 -24.67 7.93
CA THR A 156 -25.67 -23.78 7.41
C THR A 156 -25.18 -22.87 6.29
N GLY A 157 -23.89 -22.93 5.96
CA GLY A 157 -23.27 -22.08 4.97
C GLY A 157 -23.70 -22.46 3.55
N PRO A 158 -24.21 -21.50 2.74
CA PRO A 158 -24.52 -21.74 1.33
C PRO A 158 -23.39 -22.41 0.54
N VAL A 159 -22.13 -22.13 0.85
CA VAL A 159 -20.99 -22.75 0.16
C VAL A 159 -20.93 -24.25 0.44
N ASN A 160 -21.08 -24.66 1.70
CA ASN A 160 -21.08 -26.09 2.05
C ASN A 160 -22.34 -26.80 1.56
N LEU A 161 -23.51 -26.15 1.61
CA LEU A 161 -24.74 -26.70 1.03
C LEU A 161 -24.60 -26.98 -0.48
N LEU A 162 -23.90 -26.10 -1.21
CA LEU A 162 -23.59 -26.34 -2.63
C LEU A 162 -22.62 -27.52 -2.79
N ILE A 163 -21.58 -27.62 -1.96
CA ILE A 163 -20.63 -28.75 -2.00
C ILE A 163 -21.36 -30.07 -1.77
N GLU A 164 -22.22 -30.15 -0.76
CA GLU A 164 -23.05 -31.32 -0.46
C GLU A 164 -24.02 -31.65 -1.60
N ALA A 165 -24.63 -30.63 -2.23
CA ALA A 165 -25.53 -30.83 -3.37
C ALA A 165 -24.84 -31.49 -4.58
N PHE A 166 -23.52 -31.28 -4.74
CA PHE A 166 -22.70 -31.96 -5.74
C PHE A 166 -22.06 -33.28 -5.24
N GLY A 167 -22.46 -33.78 -4.07
CA GLY A 167 -21.98 -35.03 -3.49
C GLY A 167 -20.65 -34.94 -2.73
N GLY A 168 -20.16 -33.72 -2.44
CA GLY A 168 -18.97 -33.51 -1.63
C GLY A 168 -19.26 -33.55 -0.12
N THR A 169 -18.20 -33.47 0.69
CA THR A 169 -18.32 -33.37 2.16
C THR A 169 -18.14 -31.93 2.63
N PRO A 170 -18.85 -31.50 3.70
CA PRO A 170 -18.66 -30.17 4.28
C PRO A 170 -17.21 -29.89 4.65
N VAL A 171 -16.74 -28.71 4.28
CA VAL A 171 -15.39 -28.23 4.59
C VAL A 171 -15.49 -27.18 5.70
N ARG A 172 -14.65 -27.34 6.73
CA ARG A 172 -14.55 -26.41 7.87
C ARG A 172 -13.59 -25.27 7.55
N PHE A 173 -13.92 -24.51 6.51
CA PHE A 173 -13.08 -23.48 5.90
C PHE A 173 -12.38 -22.54 6.90
N LEU A 174 -13.10 -22.06 7.91
CA LEU A 174 -12.55 -21.09 8.88
C LEU A 174 -11.74 -21.74 10.01
N GLU A 175 -11.92 -23.04 10.21
CA GLU A 175 -11.25 -23.82 11.26
C GLU A 175 -9.98 -24.51 10.74
N GLU A 176 -9.84 -24.67 9.42
CA GLU A 176 -8.68 -25.30 8.81
C GLU A 176 -7.64 -24.25 8.38
N ALA A 177 -6.46 -24.30 8.99
CA ALA A 177 -5.39 -23.33 8.76
C ALA A 177 -4.96 -23.23 7.28
N GLY A 178 -5.06 -24.31 6.50
CA GLY A 178 -4.72 -24.33 5.07
C GLY A 178 -5.59 -23.40 4.22
N TRP A 179 -6.85 -23.20 4.60
CA TRP A 179 -7.79 -22.37 3.85
C TRP A 179 -7.66 -20.87 4.14
N PHE A 180 -7.01 -20.50 5.24
CA PHE A 180 -6.96 -19.12 5.70
C PHE A 180 -6.52 -18.12 4.61
N LYS A 181 -5.40 -18.42 3.94
CA LYS A 181 -4.84 -17.53 2.90
C LYS A 181 -5.79 -17.41 1.70
N THR A 182 -6.37 -18.53 1.27
CA THR A 182 -7.33 -18.56 0.16
C THR A 182 -8.56 -17.72 0.47
N ILE A 183 -9.15 -17.87 1.66
CA ILE A 183 -10.32 -17.10 2.09
C ILE A 183 -9.97 -15.61 2.22
N PHE A 184 -8.85 -15.30 2.85
CA PHE A 184 -8.39 -13.93 3.03
C PHE A 184 -8.19 -13.22 1.68
N ILE A 185 -7.46 -13.84 0.76
CA ILE A 185 -7.13 -13.22 -0.54
C ILE A 185 -8.36 -13.12 -1.43
N SER A 186 -9.15 -14.19 -1.57
CA SER A 186 -10.34 -14.18 -2.42
C SER A 186 -11.36 -13.14 -1.96
N SER A 187 -11.61 -13.05 -0.66
CA SER A 187 -12.51 -12.05 -0.11
C SER A 187 -11.91 -10.63 -0.16
N ASN A 188 -10.59 -10.47 -0.11
CA ASN A 188 -9.93 -9.18 -0.29
C ASN A 188 -10.06 -8.70 -1.74
N ILE A 189 -9.87 -9.59 -2.71
CA ILE A 189 -10.08 -9.32 -4.14
C ILE A 189 -11.52 -8.91 -4.37
N TRP A 190 -12.49 -9.70 -3.91
CA TRP A 190 -13.91 -9.39 -4.08
C TRP A 190 -14.29 -8.02 -3.49
N GLN A 191 -13.76 -7.70 -2.31
CA GLN A 191 -14.04 -6.43 -1.64
C GLN A 191 -13.43 -5.22 -2.37
N ASN A 192 -12.21 -5.35 -2.90
CA ASN A 192 -11.41 -4.19 -3.31
C ASN A 192 -11.14 -4.07 -4.81
N MET A 193 -11.31 -5.14 -5.61
CA MET A 193 -10.90 -5.15 -7.02
C MET A 193 -11.54 -4.03 -7.84
N GLY A 194 -12.83 -3.75 -7.61
CA GLY A 194 -13.55 -2.73 -8.35
C GLY A 194 -13.05 -1.34 -8.00
N TRP A 195 -13.00 -1.00 -6.71
CA TRP A 195 -12.51 0.30 -6.26
C TRP A 195 -11.08 0.57 -6.74
N GLN A 196 -10.18 -0.41 -6.58
CA GLN A 196 -8.80 -0.28 -7.05
C GLN A 196 -8.69 -0.18 -8.58
N SER A 197 -9.67 -0.69 -9.34
CA SER A 197 -9.68 -0.57 -10.80
C SER A 197 -9.93 0.87 -11.29
N ILE A 198 -10.53 1.74 -10.48
CA ILE A 198 -10.91 3.10 -10.86
C ILE A 198 -9.70 3.91 -11.35
N ILE A 199 -8.59 3.84 -10.62
CA ILE A 199 -7.38 4.60 -10.98
C ILE A 199 -6.77 4.11 -12.30
N TYR A 200 -6.83 2.80 -12.57
CA TYR A 200 -6.38 2.22 -13.83
C TYR A 200 -7.32 2.57 -14.99
N ILE A 201 -8.64 2.61 -14.76
CA ILE A 201 -9.62 3.09 -15.75
C ILE A 201 -9.39 4.57 -16.08
N ALA A 202 -9.12 5.39 -15.07
CA ALA A 202 -8.79 6.80 -15.24
C ALA A 202 -7.50 6.98 -16.06
N ALA A 203 -6.46 6.19 -15.75
CA ALA A 203 -5.21 6.18 -16.51
C ALA A 203 -5.42 5.75 -17.97
N LEU A 204 -6.20 4.68 -18.22
CA LEU A 204 -6.55 4.23 -19.58
C LEU A 204 -7.31 5.30 -20.37
N SER A 205 -8.16 6.07 -19.70
CA SER A 205 -8.90 7.17 -20.33
C SER A 205 -8.00 8.33 -20.78
N GLY A 206 -6.78 8.43 -20.23
CA GLY A 206 -5.77 9.39 -20.64
C GLY A 206 -4.90 8.95 -21.83
N VAL A 207 -5.00 7.69 -22.28
CA VAL A 207 -4.21 7.18 -23.41
C VAL A 207 -4.76 7.74 -24.73
N ASN A 208 -3.87 8.23 -25.59
CA ASN A 208 -4.25 8.87 -26.86
C ASN A 208 -5.10 7.93 -27.76
N PRO A 209 -6.35 8.30 -28.10
CA PRO A 209 -7.22 7.50 -28.96
C PRO A 209 -6.63 7.19 -30.34
N HIS A 210 -5.80 8.08 -30.89
CA HIS A 210 -5.19 7.88 -32.21
C HIS A 210 -4.28 6.65 -32.28
N LEU A 211 -3.66 6.25 -31.17
CA LEU A 211 -2.88 5.01 -31.11
C LEU A 211 -3.77 3.78 -31.35
N TYR A 212 -4.97 3.78 -30.76
CA TYR A 212 -5.94 2.69 -30.94
C TYR A 212 -6.53 2.64 -32.34
N GLU A 213 -6.75 3.80 -32.95
CA GLU A 213 -7.25 3.93 -34.32
C GLU A 213 -6.20 3.47 -35.33
N ALA A 214 -4.97 3.97 -35.23
CA ALA A 214 -3.87 3.58 -36.11
C ALA A 214 -3.64 2.06 -36.05
N ALA A 215 -3.53 1.47 -34.86
CA ALA A 215 -3.37 0.04 -34.71
C ALA A 215 -4.56 -0.77 -35.27
N LYS A 216 -5.78 -0.22 -35.23
CA LYS A 216 -6.95 -0.86 -35.84
C LYS A 216 -6.87 -0.81 -37.38
N MET A 217 -6.36 0.27 -37.96
CA MET A 217 -6.11 0.38 -39.40
C MET A 217 -5.05 -0.62 -39.87
N ASP A 218 -4.03 -0.87 -39.03
CA ASP A 218 -2.98 -1.88 -39.25
C ASP A 218 -3.45 -3.33 -38.98
N GLY A 219 -4.74 -3.54 -38.69
CA GLY A 219 -5.31 -4.88 -38.47
C GLY A 219 -4.97 -5.50 -37.11
N ALA A 220 -4.54 -4.71 -36.12
CA ALA A 220 -4.23 -5.24 -34.79
C ALA A 220 -5.50 -5.74 -34.07
N SER A 221 -5.45 -6.97 -33.57
CA SER A 221 -6.50 -7.55 -32.73
C SER A 221 -6.62 -6.85 -31.37
N ARG A 222 -7.74 -7.04 -30.66
CA ARG A 222 -7.95 -6.43 -29.33
C ARG A 222 -6.83 -6.75 -28.35
N LEU A 223 -6.42 -8.02 -28.30
CA LEU A 223 -5.34 -8.46 -27.43
C LEU A 223 -4.02 -7.76 -27.77
N ARG A 224 -3.69 -7.60 -29.07
CA ARG A 224 -2.49 -6.86 -29.48
C ARG A 224 -2.52 -5.42 -29.00
N ARG A 225 -3.66 -4.73 -29.10
CA ARG A 225 -3.82 -3.35 -28.60
C ARG A 225 -3.69 -3.27 -27.08
N ILE A 226 -4.23 -4.25 -26.34
CA ILE A 226 -4.05 -4.31 -24.88
C ILE A 226 -2.56 -4.42 -24.53
N TRP A 227 -1.83 -5.35 -25.16
CA TRP A 227 -0.41 -5.61 -24.85
C TRP A 227 0.53 -4.48 -25.28
N HIS A 228 0.27 -3.82 -26.41
CA HIS A 228 1.21 -2.86 -27.01
C HIS A 228 0.80 -1.40 -26.82
N ILE A 229 -0.43 -1.11 -26.40
CA ILE A 229 -0.93 0.26 -26.22
C ILE A 229 -1.45 0.44 -24.79
N SER A 230 -2.45 -0.34 -24.37
CA SER A 230 -3.11 -0.14 -23.07
C SER A 230 -2.17 -0.37 -21.90
N LEU A 231 -1.51 -1.54 -21.84
CA LEU A 231 -0.60 -1.91 -20.76
C LEU A 231 0.62 -0.97 -20.68
N PRO A 232 1.34 -0.69 -21.77
CA PRO A 232 2.42 0.30 -21.74
C PRO A 232 1.93 1.71 -21.39
N GLY A 233 0.74 2.10 -21.86
CA GLY A 233 0.15 3.41 -21.59
C GLY A 233 -0.15 3.67 -20.12
N ILE A 234 -0.48 2.64 -19.34
CA ILE A 234 -0.73 2.77 -17.89
C ILE A 234 0.43 2.28 -17.01
N ALA A 235 1.52 1.78 -17.60
CA ALA A 235 2.66 1.27 -16.84
C ALA A 235 3.20 2.26 -15.79
N PRO A 236 3.31 3.58 -16.04
CA PRO A 236 3.70 4.55 -15.01
C PRO A 236 2.81 4.51 -13.75
N VAL A 237 1.50 4.42 -13.96
CA VAL A 237 0.52 4.39 -12.86
C VAL A 237 0.60 3.07 -12.10
N VAL A 238 0.73 1.95 -12.81
CA VAL A 238 0.93 0.62 -12.20
C VAL A 238 2.20 0.59 -11.36
N ILE A 239 3.30 1.15 -11.84
CA ILE A 239 4.58 1.18 -11.12
C ILE A 239 4.47 2.05 -9.85
N ILE A 240 3.88 3.24 -9.94
CA ILE A 240 3.70 4.10 -8.77
C ILE A 240 2.86 3.41 -7.70
N LEU A 241 1.73 2.80 -8.09
CA LEU A 241 0.86 2.10 -7.15
C LEU A 241 1.52 0.86 -6.55
N LEU A 242 2.31 0.12 -7.35
CA LEU A 242 3.10 -0.99 -6.86
C LEU A 242 4.08 -0.54 -5.77
N ILE A 243 4.80 0.58 -5.97
CA ILE A 243 5.74 1.10 -4.96
C ILE A 243 4.98 1.51 -3.70
N LEU A 244 3.83 2.17 -3.83
CA LEU A 244 3.00 2.59 -2.70
C LEU A 244 2.46 1.39 -1.89
N ASP A 245 1.97 0.36 -2.56
CA ASP A 245 1.48 -0.87 -1.91
C ASP A 245 2.60 -1.57 -1.13
N ILE A 246 3.83 -1.56 -1.67
CA ILE A 246 4.99 -2.17 -1.01
C ILE A 246 5.41 -1.39 0.25
N GLY A 247 5.16 -0.09 0.32
CA GLY A 247 5.38 0.69 1.53
C GLY A 247 4.58 0.19 2.73
N HIS A 248 3.44 -0.48 2.48
CA HIS A 248 2.58 -1.06 3.50
C HIS A 248 2.67 -2.58 3.58
N PHE A 249 3.59 -3.21 2.82
CA PHE A 249 3.63 -4.66 2.59
C PHE A 249 3.50 -5.48 3.86
N MET A 250 4.28 -5.20 4.91
CA MET A 250 4.26 -6.01 6.12
C MET A 250 3.07 -5.78 7.06
N ASN A 251 2.16 -4.84 6.73
CA ASN A 251 0.99 -4.51 7.57
C ASN A 251 -0.35 -4.73 6.84
N ILE A 252 -0.35 -5.25 5.60
CA ILE A 252 -1.58 -5.40 4.82
C ILE A 252 -2.56 -6.32 5.55
N GLY A 253 -3.82 -5.89 5.59
CA GLY A 253 -4.93 -6.72 6.03
C GLY A 253 -4.97 -7.02 7.53
N PHE A 254 -4.19 -6.33 8.36
CA PHE A 254 -4.16 -6.52 9.81
C PHE A 254 -5.55 -6.68 10.43
N GLU A 255 -6.45 -5.73 10.20
CA GLU A 255 -7.80 -5.74 10.80
C GLU A 255 -8.59 -6.99 10.40
N LYS A 256 -8.54 -7.35 9.12
CA LYS A 256 -9.27 -8.51 8.59
C LYS A 256 -8.68 -9.82 9.09
N ILE A 257 -7.35 -9.93 9.13
CA ILE A 257 -6.65 -11.09 9.68
C ILE A 257 -7.02 -11.27 11.15
N LEU A 258 -6.95 -10.20 11.95
CA LEU A 258 -7.31 -10.21 13.36
C LEU A 258 -8.75 -10.69 13.58
N LEU A 259 -9.69 -10.22 12.75
CA LEU A 259 -11.11 -10.60 12.86
C LEU A 259 -11.40 -12.03 12.38
N MET A 260 -10.61 -12.56 11.44
CA MET A 260 -10.75 -13.93 10.92
C MET A 260 -10.01 -14.97 11.78
N GLN A 261 -9.15 -14.53 12.70
CA GLN A 261 -8.36 -15.41 13.55
C GLN A 261 -9.22 -16.21 14.53
N ASN A 262 -8.87 -17.48 14.70
CA ASN A 262 -9.36 -18.33 15.77
C ASN A 262 -8.28 -19.36 16.15
N ASN A 263 -8.46 -20.03 17.29
CA ASN A 263 -7.46 -20.96 17.83
C ASN A 263 -7.06 -22.08 16.87
N LEU A 264 -7.93 -22.48 15.94
CA LEU A 264 -7.67 -23.59 15.01
C LEU A 264 -6.91 -23.14 13.76
N ASN A 265 -6.97 -21.85 13.41
CA ASN A 265 -6.29 -21.32 12.22
C ASN A 265 -5.03 -20.50 12.52
N LEU A 266 -4.67 -20.28 13.79
CA LEU A 266 -3.51 -19.48 14.23
C LEU A 266 -2.19 -19.88 13.56
N GLU A 267 -2.01 -21.17 13.23
CA GLU A 267 -0.80 -21.64 12.56
C GLU A 267 -0.51 -20.88 11.25
N SER A 268 -1.55 -20.56 10.49
CA SER A 268 -1.45 -19.86 9.20
C SER A 268 -1.86 -18.39 9.23
N SER A 269 -2.60 -17.97 10.27
CA SER A 269 -3.18 -16.64 10.35
C SER A 269 -2.40 -15.68 11.24
N ASP A 270 -1.52 -16.18 12.12
CA ASP A 270 -0.75 -15.37 13.04
C ASP A 270 0.39 -14.63 12.30
N VAL A 271 0.30 -13.30 12.24
CA VAL A 271 1.22 -12.39 11.54
C VAL A 271 1.83 -11.37 12.52
N ILE A 272 2.91 -10.71 12.11
CA ILE A 272 3.63 -9.75 12.98
C ILE A 272 2.69 -8.66 13.52
N SER A 273 1.81 -8.10 12.69
CA SER A 273 0.89 -7.04 13.09
C SER A 273 -0.14 -7.49 14.14
N THR A 274 -0.70 -8.70 14.01
CA THR A 274 -1.61 -9.28 15.02
C THR A 274 -0.89 -9.64 16.30
N PHE A 275 0.35 -10.12 16.20
CA PHE A 275 1.17 -10.40 17.36
C PHE A 275 1.51 -9.14 18.15
N VAL A 276 1.90 -8.05 17.47
CA VAL A 276 2.17 -6.74 18.08
C VAL A 276 0.92 -6.20 18.78
N TYR A 277 -0.25 -6.31 18.16
CA TYR A 277 -1.51 -5.89 18.79
C TYR A 277 -1.83 -6.72 20.05
N THR A 278 -1.86 -8.05 19.93
CA THR A 278 -2.25 -8.94 21.02
C THR A 278 -1.26 -8.91 22.18
N THR A 279 0.04 -8.91 21.90
CA THR A 279 1.09 -8.93 22.93
C THR A 279 1.38 -7.54 23.49
N GLY A 280 1.32 -6.51 22.66
CA GLY A 280 1.63 -5.14 23.07
C GLY A 280 0.47 -4.47 23.78
N ILE A 281 -0.71 -4.50 23.17
CA ILE A 281 -1.88 -3.80 23.69
C ILE A 281 -2.61 -4.64 24.73
N LEU A 282 -2.93 -5.91 24.43
CA LEU A 282 -3.75 -6.73 25.34
C LEU A 282 -2.93 -7.27 26.52
N LYS A 283 -1.67 -7.66 26.30
CA LYS A 283 -0.78 -8.20 27.36
C LYS A 283 0.14 -7.16 27.99
N GLY A 284 0.19 -5.94 27.45
CA GLY A 284 0.98 -4.84 28.01
C GLY A 284 2.50 -4.94 27.80
N GLU A 285 2.99 -5.80 26.90
CA GLU A 285 4.43 -5.89 26.59
C GLU A 285 4.86 -4.80 25.59
N TYR A 286 4.81 -3.54 26.02
CA TYR A 286 5.05 -2.38 25.15
C TYR A 286 6.46 -2.32 24.55
N SER A 287 7.52 -2.51 25.35
CA SER A 287 8.90 -2.46 24.86
C SER A 287 9.19 -3.53 23.82
N TYR A 288 8.75 -4.76 24.13
CA TYR A 288 8.95 -5.93 23.29
C TYR A 288 8.26 -5.75 21.94
N THR A 289 7.00 -5.34 21.96
CA THR A 289 6.24 -5.12 20.73
C THR A 289 6.64 -3.85 19.96
N ALA A 290 7.17 -2.84 20.64
CA ALA A 290 7.81 -1.69 19.98
C ALA A 290 9.07 -2.10 19.22
N ALA A 291 9.88 -3.01 19.77
CA ALA A 291 11.05 -3.56 19.08
C ALA A 291 10.65 -4.36 17.83
N ILE A 292 9.63 -5.21 17.94
CA ILE A 292 9.08 -5.96 16.81
C ILE A 292 8.49 -5.01 15.75
N GLY A 293 7.76 -3.98 16.19
CA GLY A 293 7.22 -2.95 15.31
C GLY A 293 8.34 -2.20 14.56
N LEU A 294 9.42 -1.83 15.24
CA LEU A 294 10.59 -1.20 14.62
C LEU A 294 11.26 -2.12 13.59
N PHE A 295 11.47 -3.38 13.94
CA PHE A 295 11.95 -4.40 13.00
C PHE A 295 11.07 -4.46 11.74
N ASN A 296 9.74 -4.49 11.93
CA ASN A 296 8.78 -4.52 10.82
C ASN A 296 8.87 -3.27 9.93
N SER A 297 9.00 -2.08 10.54
CA SER A 297 9.17 -0.81 9.82
C SER A 297 10.48 -0.76 9.03
N ILE A 298 11.57 -1.30 9.57
CA ILE A 298 12.86 -1.38 8.85
C ILE A 298 12.73 -2.28 7.62
N ILE A 299 12.07 -3.44 7.74
CA ILE A 299 11.81 -4.33 6.60
C ILE A 299 10.99 -3.60 5.53
N ASN A 300 9.89 -2.94 5.90
CA ASN A 300 9.09 -2.15 4.95
C ASN A 300 9.92 -1.09 4.24
N LEU A 301 10.77 -0.35 4.98
CA LEU A 301 11.65 0.65 4.39
C LEU A 301 12.65 0.04 3.40
N LEU A 302 13.27 -1.09 3.75
CA LEU A 302 14.19 -1.80 2.86
C LEU A 302 13.50 -2.29 1.58
N LEU A 303 12.30 -2.87 1.71
CA LEU A 303 11.50 -3.31 0.56
C LEU A 303 11.11 -2.14 -0.35
N LEU A 304 10.64 -1.04 0.25
CA LEU A 304 10.29 0.19 -0.47
C LEU A 304 11.50 0.74 -1.24
N LEU A 305 12.66 0.86 -0.58
CA LEU A 305 13.88 1.36 -1.21
C LEU A 305 14.36 0.44 -2.34
N LEU A 306 14.31 -0.88 -2.14
CA LEU A 306 14.68 -1.86 -3.15
C LEU A 306 13.79 -1.74 -4.37
N VAL A 307 12.47 -1.66 -4.18
CA VAL A 307 11.53 -1.64 -5.30
C VAL A 307 11.54 -0.29 -6.01
N ASN A 308 11.64 0.82 -5.29
CA ASN A 308 11.82 2.14 -5.91
C ASN A 308 13.12 2.20 -6.73
N ARG A 309 14.21 1.58 -6.25
CA ARG A 309 15.47 1.49 -7.00
C ARG A 309 15.34 0.63 -8.26
N ILE A 310 14.63 -0.50 -8.19
CA ILE A 310 14.36 -1.34 -9.36
C ILE A 310 13.51 -0.56 -10.37
N ALA A 311 12.41 0.07 -9.93
CA ALA A 311 11.52 0.85 -10.75
C ALA A 311 12.26 1.97 -11.49
N ARG A 312 13.12 2.74 -10.80
CA ARG A 312 13.93 3.80 -11.42
C ARG A 312 14.91 3.28 -12.48
N LYS A 313 15.36 2.02 -12.39
CA LYS A 313 16.29 1.42 -13.36
C LYS A 313 15.56 0.88 -14.59
N THR A 314 14.33 0.37 -14.41
CA THR A 314 13.54 -0.26 -15.47
C THR A 314 12.53 0.69 -16.12
N SER A 315 12.21 1.80 -15.47
CA SER A 315 11.24 2.80 -15.88
C SER A 315 11.75 4.21 -15.61
N GLU A 316 11.37 5.18 -16.45
CA GLU A 316 11.60 6.61 -16.19
C GLU A 316 10.70 7.18 -15.09
N THR A 317 9.92 6.32 -14.40
CA THR A 317 9.01 6.72 -13.32
C THR A 317 9.46 6.17 -11.97
N SER A 318 9.69 7.08 -11.00
CA SER A 318 9.98 6.77 -9.60
C SER A 318 9.28 7.77 -8.67
N LEU A 319 9.08 7.40 -7.39
CA LEU A 319 8.39 8.27 -6.42
C LEU A 319 9.19 9.54 -6.07
N TRP A 320 10.52 9.44 -6.13
CA TRP A 320 11.47 10.53 -5.98
C TRP A 320 12.69 10.27 -6.83
#